data_AF-A0A9Q0P193-F1
#
_entry.id   AF-A0A9Q0P193-F1
#
_cell.length_a   1.000
_cell.length_b   1.000
_cell.length_c   1.000
_cell.angle_alpha   90.00
_cell.angle_beta   90.00
_cell.angle_gamma   90.00
#
_symmetry.space_group_name_H-M   'P 1'
#
loop_
_entity.id
_entity.type
_entity.pdbx_description
1 polymer ?
#
loop_
_entity_poly.entity_id
_entity_poly.type
_entity_poly.pdbx_seq_one_letter_code
_entity_poly.pdbx_strand_id
1 'polypeptide(L)'
;MVIASASIDGSITLSLVAAAHQTGGDVVCILPPKSNLGASKNALGPYADCVKFVMGDAKTLLPKDYSGADFVLVDCDLDDCKEVLRASQDCSNHGKGLVVGYNAFHKGSSWSCEFKTRFLPIGEGLLVNTKNPADHKDTGGGHGHGKRSKWITTIDKCTGEENVYRVITSPVAID
;
A
#
# COMPACT_ATOMS: atom_id res chain seq x y z
N MET A 1 -4.71 -7.42 5.54
CA MET A 1 -3.53 -6.53 5.43
C MET A 1 -2.26 -7.26 5.85
N VAL A 2 -1.16 -7.07 5.13
CA VAL A 2 0.15 -7.67 5.45
C VAL A 2 1.22 -6.59 5.48
N ILE A 3 2.08 -6.59 6.50
CA ILE A 3 3.27 -5.74 6.57
C ILE A 3 4.54 -6.61 6.56
N ALA A 4 5.49 -6.27 5.70
CA ALA A 4 6.85 -6.80 5.72
C ALA A 4 7.78 -5.70 6.27
N SER A 5 8.40 -5.95 7.43
CA SER A 5 9.08 -4.89 8.18
C SER A 5 10.46 -5.30 8.66
N ALA A 6 11.45 -4.40 8.55
CA ALA A 6 12.82 -4.67 9.01
C ALA A 6 12.89 -4.76 10.55
N SER A 7 12.10 -3.92 11.21
CA SER A 7 11.92 -3.89 12.65
C SER A 7 10.58 -3.26 12.99
N ILE A 8 9.97 -3.64 14.11
CA ILE A 8 8.66 -3.06 14.44
C ILE A 8 8.78 -1.60 14.88
N ASP A 9 8.20 -0.73 14.05
CA ASP A 9 7.62 0.52 14.49
C ASP A 9 6.19 0.24 14.97
N GLY A 10 6.00 0.32 16.29
CA GLY A 10 4.70 0.09 16.93
C GLY A 10 3.61 1.02 16.39
N SER A 11 3.97 2.23 15.93
CA SER A 11 2.99 3.21 15.43
C SER A 11 2.38 2.81 14.08
N ILE A 12 3.22 2.37 13.12
CA ILE A 12 2.75 1.91 11.81
C ILE A 12 1.90 0.65 11.96
N THR A 13 2.37 -0.33 12.73
CA THR A 13 1.61 -1.58 12.91
C THR A 13 0.28 -1.32 13.62
N LEU A 14 0.26 -0.41 14.61
CA LEU A 14 -0.98 -0.01 15.29
C LEU A 14 -1.96 0.69 14.34
N SER A 15 -1.47 1.50 13.40
CA SER A 15 -2.34 2.13 12.38
C SER A 15 -3.03 1.10 11.49
N LEU A 16 -2.33 0.01 11.13
CA LEU A 16 -2.91 -1.12 10.40
C LEU A 16 -3.93 -1.87 11.26
N VAL A 17 -3.66 -2.08 12.56
CA VAL A 17 -4.61 -2.70 13.48
C VAL A 17 -5.89 -1.88 13.56
N ALA A 18 -5.78 -0.56 13.68
CA ALA A 18 -6.95 0.33 13.71
C ALA A 18 -7.75 0.28 12.39
N ALA A 19 -7.07 0.26 11.26
CA ALA A 19 -7.71 0.15 9.94
C ALA A 19 -8.40 -1.21 9.76
N ALA A 20 -7.72 -2.30 10.10
CA ALA A 20 -8.25 -3.66 10.04
C ALA A 20 -9.48 -3.83 10.93
N HIS A 21 -9.46 -3.26 12.14
CA HIS A 21 -10.63 -3.25 13.02
C HIS A 21 -11.83 -2.52 12.41
N GLN A 22 -11.62 -1.41 11.68
CA GLN A 22 -12.69 -0.68 11.00
C GLN A 22 -13.26 -1.42 9.79
N THR A 23 -12.43 -2.21 9.09
CA THR A 23 -12.84 -2.94 7.89
C THR A 23 -13.23 -4.40 8.15
N GLY A 24 -13.09 -4.89 9.39
CA GLY A 24 -13.26 -6.30 9.74
C GLY A 24 -12.18 -7.21 9.16
N GLY A 25 -11.00 -6.67 8.88
CA GLY A 25 -9.86 -7.40 8.34
C GLY A 25 -8.86 -7.85 9.39
N ASP A 26 -7.84 -8.59 8.94
CA ASP A 26 -6.73 -9.05 9.77
C ASP A 26 -5.41 -8.36 9.42
N VAL A 27 -4.50 -8.30 10.40
CA VAL A 27 -3.12 -7.81 10.23
C VAL A 27 -2.12 -8.94 10.43
N VAL A 28 -1.27 -9.14 9.43
CA VAL A 28 -0.10 -10.02 9.51
C VAL A 28 1.17 -9.20 9.44
N CYS A 29 2.10 -9.42 10.37
CA CYS A 29 3.42 -8.80 10.37
C CYS A 29 4.50 -9.84 10.11
N ILE A 30 5.16 -9.73 8.96
CA ILE A 30 6.31 -10.54 8.57
C ILE A 30 7.57 -9.83 9.02
N LEU A 31 8.34 -10.50 9.87
CA LEU A 31 9.61 -10.01 10.40
C LEU A 31 10.77 -10.93 9.96
N PRO A 32 11.95 -10.37 9.64
CA PRO A 32 13.15 -11.15 9.39
C PRO A 32 13.46 -12.12 10.55
N PRO A 33 14.06 -13.30 10.28
CA PRO A 33 14.38 -14.27 11.33
C PRO A 33 15.25 -13.75 12.47
N LYS A 34 16.05 -12.70 12.22
CA LYS A 34 16.95 -12.07 13.20
C LYS A 34 16.27 -11.02 14.07
N SER A 35 15.01 -10.66 13.79
CA SER A 35 14.29 -9.61 14.50
C SER A 35 13.84 -10.07 15.90
N ASN A 36 13.75 -9.13 16.84
CA ASN A 36 13.35 -9.41 18.22
C ASN A 36 11.82 -9.37 18.37
N LEU A 37 11.17 -10.53 18.25
CA LEU A 37 9.72 -10.67 18.40
C LEU A 37 9.19 -10.18 19.76
N GLY A 38 9.96 -10.32 20.84
CA GLY A 38 9.56 -9.84 22.17
C GLY A 38 9.47 -8.32 22.23
N ALA A 39 10.49 -7.63 21.69
CA ALA A 39 10.47 -6.17 21.56
C ALA A 39 9.31 -5.69 20.67
N SER A 40 9.06 -6.41 19.57
CA SER A 40 7.93 -6.14 18.67
C SER A 40 6.58 -6.20 19.37
N LYS A 41 6.33 -7.26 20.15
CA LYS A 41 5.09 -7.40 20.93
C LYS A 41 4.98 -6.33 22.01
N ASN A 42 6.07 -6.04 22.71
CA ASN A 42 6.09 -5.01 23.74
C ASN A 42 5.77 -3.61 23.19
N ALA A 43 6.25 -3.29 21.98
CA ALA A 43 5.96 -2.01 21.32
C ALA A 43 4.48 -1.82 20.98
N LEU A 44 3.75 -2.91 20.73
CA LEU A 44 2.30 -2.89 20.49
C LEU A 44 1.47 -3.01 21.78
N GLY A 45 2.09 -3.48 22.86
CA GLY A 45 1.44 -3.66 24.16
C GLY A 45 0.17 -4.51 24.05
N PRO A 46 -0.99 -4.02 24.49
CA PRO A 46 -2.24 -4.79 24.48
C PRO A 46 -2.73 -5.11 23.06
N TYR A 47 -2.24 -4.42 22.02
CA TYR A 47 -2.64 -4.63 20.64
C TYR A 47 -1.81 -5.70 19.93
N ALA A 48 -0.81 -6.29 20.60
CA ALA A 48 0.02 -7.33 20.02
C ALA A 48 -0.81 -8.57 19.60
N ASP A 49 -1.87 -8.89 20.33
CA ASP A 49 -2.75 -10.02 20.03
C ASP A 49 -3.66 -9.78 18.80
N CYS A 50 -3.78 -8.53 18.35
CA CYS A 50 -4.48 -8.17 17.11
C CYS A 50 -3.61 -8.38 15.85
N VAL A 51 -2.35 -8.80 16.02
CA VAL A 51 -1.38 -8.95 14.92
C VAL A 51 -0.83 -10.37 14.90
N LYS A 52 -0.96 -11.02 13.74
CA LYS A 52 -0.29 -12.31 13.51
C LYS A 52 1.16 -12.08 13.11
N PHE A 53 2.10 -12.34 14.03
CA PHE A 53 3.53 -12.29 13.74
C PHE A 53 4.00 -13.55 13.04
N VAL A 54 4.79 -13.37 11.97
CA VAL A 54 5.44 -14.45 11.24
C VAL A 54 6.91 -14.12 11.05
N MET A 55 7.78 -14.98 11.55
CA MET A 55 9.22 -14.86 11.34
C MET A 55 9.60 -15.57 10.04
N GLY A 56 10.20 -14.86 9.09
CA GLY A 56 10.60 -15.47 7.83
C GLY A 56 10.97 -14.47 6.74
N ASP A 57 11.16 -15.01 5.54
CA ASP A 57 11.57 -14.26 4.36
C ASP A 57 10.33 -13.76 3.59
N ALA A 58 10.09 -12.45 3.65
CA ALA A 58 8.92 -11.82 3.04
C ALA A 58 8.85 -12.06 1.53
N LYS A 59 9.97 -12.14 0.80
CA LYS A 59 9.96 -12.35 -0.66
C LYS A 59 9.39 -13.72 -1.05
N THR A 60 9.44 -14.69 -0.14
CA THR A 60 8.89 -16.03 -0.35
C THR A 60 7.47 -16.16 0.20
N LEU A 61 7.22 -15.59 1.38
CA LEU A 61 5.95 -15.70 2.08
C LEU A 61 4.83 -14.93 1.38
N LEU A 62 5.12 -13.73 0.86
CA LEU A 62 4.14 -12.89 0.19
C LEU A 62 3.44 -13.62 -0.97
N PRO A 63 4.14 -14.09 -2.02
CA PRO A 63 3.49 -14.72 -3.16
C PRO A 63 2.92 -16.11 -2.85
N LYS A 64 3.46 -16.81 -1.83
CA LYS A 64 3.06 -18.19 -1.52
C LYS A 64 1.88 -18.25 -0.54
N ASP A 65 2.06 -17.64 0.62
CA ASP A 65 1.17 -17.81 1.77
C ASP A 65 0.21 -16.62 1.94
N TYR A 66 0.52 -15.49 1.30
CA TYR A 66 -0.24 -14.24 1.44
C TYR A 66 -0.73 -13.65 0.11
N SER A 67 -0.79 -14.42 -0.97
CA SER A 67 -1.32 -13.99 -2.29
C SER A 67 -2.76 -13.44 -2.26
N GLY A 68 -3.51 -13.71 -1.19
CA GLY A 68 -4.82 -13.12 -0.96
C GLY A 68 -4.82 -11.69 -0.41
N ALA A 69 -3.66 -11.10 -0.11
CA ALA A 69 -3.58 -9.79 0.53
C ALA A 69 -4.14 -8.66 -0.36
N ASP A 70 -5.06 -7.90 0.22
CA ASP A 70 -5.70 -6.71 -0.37
C ASP A 70 -4.89 -5.42 -0.16
N PHE A 71 -4.04 -5.40 0.86
CA PHE A 71 -3.12 -4.33 1.18
C PHE A 71 -1.81 -4.91 1.70
N VAL A 72 -0.70 -4.57 1.04
CA VAL A 72 0.65 -4.95 1.44
C VAL A 72 1.47 -3.69 1.70
N LEU A 73 2.00 -3.59 2.91
CA LEU A 73 2.92 -2.53 3.33
C LEU A 73 4.34 -3.09 3.43
N VAL A 74 5.31 -2.42 2.81
CA VAL A 74 6.71 -2.85 2.77
C VAL A 74 7.58 -1.76 3.36
N ASP A 75 8.38 -2.13 4.36
CA ASP A 75 9.41 -1.27 4.91
C ASP A 75 10.61 -1.19 3.95
N CYS A 76 10.91 0.00 3.44
CA CYS A 76 12.00 0.16 2.50
C CYS A 76 13.38 0.10 3.14
N ASP A 77 13.47 0.06 4.47
CA ASP A 77 14.72 -0.19 5.17
C ASP A 77 15.10 -1.68 5.24
N LEU A 78 14.25 -2.58 4.72
CA LEU A 78 14.63 -3.97 4.49
C LEU A 78 15.82 -4.06 3.52
N ASP A 79 16.80 -4.89 3.88
CA ASP A 79 18.00 -5.15 3.06
C ASP A 79 17.63 -5.63 1.64
N ASP A 80 16.59 -6.46 1.53
CA ASP A 80 16.05 -7.03 0.28
C ASP A 80 14.72 -6.37 -0.14
N CYS A 81 14.53 -5.10 0.21
CA CYS A 81 13.29 -4.37 -0.08
C CYS A 81 12.88 -4.45 -1.56
N LYS A 82 13.81 -4.38 -2.52
CA LYS A 82 13.48 -4.45 -3.95
C LYS A 82 12.79 -5.77 -4.30
N GLU A 83 13.35 -6.87 -3.83
CA GLU A 83 12.84 -8.23 -4.02
C GLU A 83 11.50 -8.40 -3.34
N VAL A 84 11.33 -7.85 -2.13
CA VAL A 84 10.06 -7.86 -1.40
C VAL A 84 8.98 -7.04 -2.12
N LEU A 85 9.33 -5.85 -2.64
CA LEU A 85 8.43 -5.03 -3.46
C LEU A 85 8.01 -5.77 -4.73
N ARG A 86 8.91 -6.47 -5.43
CA ARG A 86 8.55 -7.32 -6.58
C ARG A 86 7.58 -8.43 -6.17
N ALA A 87 7.93 -9.19 -5.13
CA ALA A 87 7.11 -10.28 -4.62
C ALA A 87 5.71 -9.81 -4.20
N SER A 88 5.60 -8.61 -3.61
CA SER A 88 4.31 -8.01 -3.23
C SER A 88 3.44 -7.61 -4.43
N GLN A 89 4.05 -7.26 -5.57
CA GLN A 89 3.30 -6.97 -6.78
C GLN A 89 2.72 -8.25 -7.39
N ASP A 90 3.47 -9.35 -7.32
CA ASP A 90 3.03 -10.66 -7.79
C ASP A 90 1.97 -11.28 -6.86
N CYS A 91 2.00 -10.89 -5.59
CA CYS A 91 1.03 -11.25 -4.55
C CYS A 91 -0.37 -10.65 -4.78
N SER A 92 -0.53 -9.57 -5.56
CA SER A 92 -1.84 -8.91 -5.75
C SER A 92 -2.73 -9.72 -6.72
N ASN A 93 -3.55 -10.62 -6.15
CA ASN A 93 -4.55 -11.41 -6.87
C ASN A 93 -5.38 -10.53 -7.82
N HIS A 94 -5.28 -10.80 -9.12
CA HIS A 94 -6.09 -10.18 -10.18
C HIS A 94 -6.09 -8.64 -10.20
N GLY A 95 -5.04 -8.01 -9.68
CA GLY A 95 -4.86 -6.55 -9.77
C GLY A 95 -5.75 -5.73 -8.83
N LYS A 96 -6.22 -6.30 -7.71
CA LYS A 96 -7.06 -5.59 -6.74
C LYS A 96 -6.34 -5.11 -5.46
N GLY A 97 -5.16 -5.66 -5.18
CA GLY A 97 -4.38 -5.32 -3.99
C GLY A 97 -3.53 -4.06 -4.16
N LEU A 98 -3.45 -3.25 -3.10
CA LEU A 98 -2.63 -2.04 -3.00
C LEU A 98 -1.30 -2.39 -2.35
N VAL A 99 -0.18 -2.07 -3.01
CA VAL A 99 1.16 -2.19 -2.42
C VAL A 99 1.66 -0.79 -2.07
N VAL A 100 2.14 -0.61 -0.84
CA VAL A 100 2.76 0.63 -0.37
C VAL A 100 4.14 0.30 0.19
N GLY A 101 5.18 0.98 -0.29
CA GLY A 101 6.48 1.03 0.37
C GLY A 101 6.57 2.26 1.25
N TYR A 102 7.00 2.15 2.51
CA TYR A 102 7.31 3.31 3.37
C TYR A 102 8.82 3.39 3.65
N ASN A 103 9.32 4.52 4.15
CA ASN A 103 10.77 4.82 4.29
C ASN A 103 11.52 4.83 2.95
N ALA A 104 10.85 5.28 1.88
CA ALA A 104 11.38 5.26 0.53
C ALA A 104 12.23 6.49 0.14
N PHE A 105 12.37 7.51 0.98
CA PHE A 105 13.00 8.79 0.61
C PHE A 105 14.45 8.62 0.13
N HIS A 106 15.20 7.72 0.76
CA HIS A 106 16.59 7.41 0.40
C HIS A 106 16.71 6.44 -0.78
N LYS A 107 15.60 5.91 -1.27
CA LYS A 107 15.53 5.00 -2.40
C LYS A 107 15.14 5.82 -3.63
N GLY A 108 16.14 6.33 -4.34
CA GLY A 108 15.97 7.34 -5.40
C GLY A 108 14.92 7.01 -6.48
N SER A 109 14.63 8.02 -7.31
CA SER A 109 13.55 8.01 -8.33
C SER A 109 13.52 6.80 -9.28
N SER A 110 14.63 6.07 -9.42
CA SER A 110 14.72 4.82 -10.19
C SER A 110 13.70 3.77 -9.74
N TRP A 111 13.34 3.70 -8.45
CA TRP A 111 12.40 2.70 -7.95
C TRP A 111 10.95 3.00 -8.38
N SER A 112 10.59 4.28 -8.48
CA SER A 112 9.28 4.70 -8.99
C SER A 112 9.05 4.20 -10.42
N CYS A 113 10.07 4.34 -11.28
CA CYS A 113 10.04 3.87 -12.66
C CYS A 113 10.04 2.34 -12.75
N GLU A 114 10.92 1.67 -12.01
CA GLU A 114 11.08 0.20 -12.05
C GLU A 114 9.80 -0.53 -11.62
N PHE A 115 9.14 -0.02 -10.59
CA PHE A 115 7.99 -0.67 -9.96
C PHE A 115 6.63 -0.11 -10.39
N LYS A 116 6.60 0.81 -11.36
CA LYS A 116 5.40 1.58 -11.76
C LYS A 116 4.68 2.19 -10.55
N THR A 117 5.44 2.73 -9.60
CA THR A 117 4.90 3.32 -8.37
C THR A 117 4.88 4.83 -8.44
N ARG A 118 3.97 5.44 -7.68
CA ARG A 118 3.93 6.88 -7.45
C ARG A 118 4.61 7.17 -6.13
N PHE A 119 5.64 8.01 -6.16
CA PHE A 119 6.29 8.50 -4.95
C PHE A 119 5.48 9.65 -4.35
N LEU A 120 5.24 9.59 -3.03
CA LEU A 120 4.60 10.63 -2.25
C LEU A 120 5.57 11.07 -1.13
N PRO A 121 5.85 12.37 -0.96
CA PRO A 121 6.75 12.89 0.06
C PRO A 121 6.05 12.96 1.43
N ILE A 122 5.51 11.84 1.91
CA ILE A 122 4.83 11.72 3.21
C ILE A 122 5.76 10.95 4.15
N GLY A 123 6.05 11.53 5.32
CA GLY A 123 7.05 10.99 6.25
C GLY A 123 8.41 10.84 5.56
N GLU A 124 9.07 9.70 5.79
CA GLU A 124 10.31 9.31 5.10
C GLU A 124 10.04 8.73 3.70
N GLY A 125 9.00 9.20 3.01
CA GLY A 125 8.66 8.84 1.63
C GLY A 125 7.82 7.56 1.50
N LEU A 126 6.80 7.63 0.64
CA LEU A 126 5.93 6.50 0.30
C LEU A 126 6.00 6.18 -1.19
N LEU A 127 6.07 4.88 -1.54
CA LEU A 127 5.91 4.37 -2.91
C LEU A 127 4.58 3.65 -3.02
N VAL A 128 3.67 4.15 -3.84
CA VAL A 128 2.32 3.61 -3.97
C VAL A 128 2.17 2.91 -5.31
N ASN A 129 1.87 1.60 -5.28
CA ASN A 129 1.47 0.82 -6.45
C ASN A 129 -0.04 0.55 -6.42
N THR A 130 -0.77 1.22 -7.31
CA THR A 130 -2.15 0.88 -7.63
C THR A 130 -2.16 0.16 -8.98
N LYS A 131 -2.35 -1.17 -9.00
CA LYS A 131 -2.69 -1.87 -10.23
C LYS A 131 -4.10 -1.44 -10.64
N ASN A 132 -4.20 -0.48 -11.55
CA ASN A 132 -5.50 -0.08 -12.09
C ASN A 132 -6.05 -1.22 -12.97
N PRO A 133 -7.35 -1.57 -12.87
CA PRO A 133 -8.01 -2.47 -13.82
C PRO A 133 -7.95 -1.97 -15.28
N ALA A 134 -7.64 -0.69 -15.49
CA ALA A 134 -7.59 -0.03 -16.80
C ALA A 134 -6.32 -0.33 -17.62
N ASP A 135 -5.35 -1.09 -17.09
CA ASP A 135 -4.18 -1.53 -17.87
C ASP A 135 -4.48 -2.77 -18.75
N HIS A 136 -5.74 -3.22 -18.78
CA HIS A 136 -6.22 -4.08 -19.85
C HIS A 136 -6.27 -3.24 -21.14
N LYS A 137 -5.38 -3.55 -22.09
CA LYS A 137 -5.43 -3.05 -23.46
C LYS A 137 -6.88 -3.15 -23.98
N ASP A 138 -7.57 -2.03 -24.08
CA ASP A 138 -8.88 -1.92 -24.71
C ASP A 138 -8.73 -2.23 -26.20
N THR A 139 -8.89 -3.50 -26.56
CA THR A 139 -9.36 -3.90 -27.88
C THR A 139 -10.88 -3.91 -27.84
N GLY A 140 -11.51 -2.85 -28.34
CA GLY A 140 -12.94 -2.88 -28.65
C GLY A 140 -13.65 -1.57 -28.34
N GLY A 141 -13.96 -0.82 -29.38
CA GLY A 141 -14.76 0.40 -29.30
C GLY A 141 -16.14 0.14 -28.71
N GLY A 142 -16.57 1.04 -27.83
CA GLY A 142 -17.93 1.10 -27.32
C GLY A 142 -18.23 2.51 -26.85
N HIS A 143 -19.03 3.24 -27.63
CA HIS A 143 -19.53 4.57 -27.28
C HIS A 143 -20.54 4.45 -26.13
N GLY A 144 -20.06 4.44 -24.88
CA GLY A 144 -20.89 4.58 -23.70
C GLY A 144 -20.90 6.03 -23.23
N HIS A 145 -22.06 6.67 -23.23
CA HIS A 145 -22.30 7.97 -22.56
C HIS A 145 -22.18 7.79 -21.03
N GLY A 146 -20.96 7.58 -20.54
CA GLY A 146 -20.65 7.51 -19.11
C GLY A 146 -20.49 8.92 -18.52
N LYS A 147 -21.00 9.13 -17.31
CA LYS A 147 -20.85 10.38 -16.55
C LYS A 147 -19.38 10.81 -16.56
N ARG A 148 -19.08 11.97 -17.14
CA ARG A 148 -17.72 12.52 -17.24
C ARG A 148 -17.25 12.94 -15.85
N SER A 149 -16.59 12.06 -15.10
CA SER A 149 -15.92 12.46 -13.86
C SER A 149 -14.65 13.26 -14.19
N LYS A 150 -14.49 14.43 -13.57
CA LYS A 150 -13.27 15.24 -13.64
C LYS A 150 -12.57 15.21 -12.28
N TRP A 151 -11.27 14.99 -12.30
CA TRP A 151 -10.42 15.15 -11.12
C TRP A 151 -9.91 16.58 -11.07
N ILE A 152 -9.98 17.19 -9.89
CA ILE A 152 -9.48 18.54 -9.64
C ILE A 152 -8.43 18.43 -8.54
N THR A 153 -7.24 18.92 -8.85
CA THR A 153 -6.15 19.07 -7.89
C THR A 153 -6.02 20.54 -7.53
N THR A 154 -5.99 20.84 -6.24
CA THR A 154 -5.73 22.18 -5.70
C THR A 154 -4.62 22.12 -4.67
N ILE A 155 -3.65 23.02 -4.78
CA ILE A 155 -2.58 23.16 -3.78
C ILE A 155 -2.95 24.30 -2.85
N ASP A 156 -3.04 23.99 -1.55
CA ASP A 156 -3.22 25.01 -0.52
C ASP A 156 -1.99 25.93 -0.49
N LYS A 157 -2.19 27.23 -0.61
CA LYS A 157 -1.09 28.20 -0.72
C LYS A 157 -0.39 28.47 0.61
N CYS A 158 -1.02 28.17 1.73
CA CYS A 158 -0.50 28.41 3.07
C CYS A 158 0.24 27.19 3.61
N THR A 159 -0.29 25.98 3.38
CA THR A 159 0.31 24.73 3.88
C THR A 159 1.14 24.00 2.82
N GLY A 160 0.89 24.26 1.54
CA GLY A 160 1.49 23.50 0.43
C GLY A 160 0.84 22.13 0.22
N GLU A 161 -0.21 21.79 0.95
CA GLU A 161 -0.91 20.50 0.86
C GLU A 161 -1.68 20.36 -0.46
N GLU A 162 -1.55 19.20 -1.11
CA GLU A 162 -2.30 18.86 -2.31
C GLU A 162 -3.65 18.24 -1.94
N ASN A 163 -4.74 18.89 -2.36
CA ASN A 163 -6.09 18.38 -2.19
C ASN A 163 -6.63 17.88 -3.54
N VAL A 164 -7.14 16.65 -3.57
CA VAL A 164 -7.65 15.99 -4.78
C VAL A 164 -9.12 15.63 -4.62
N TYR A 165 -9.97 16.20 -5.49
CA TYR A 165 -11.41 16.00 -5.46
C TYR A 165 -11.91 15.36 -6.75
N ARG A 166 -12.86 14.42 -6.63
CA ARG A 166 -13.58 13.86 -7.78
C ARG A 166 -14.90 14.60 -7.96
N VAL A 167 -15.06 15.29 -9.08
CA VAL A 167 -16.33 15.93 -9.45
C VAL A 167 -17.06 15.06 -10.46
N ILE A 168 -18.30 14.70 -10.17
CA ILE A 168 -19.18 13.98 -11.09
C ILE A 168 -20.18 14.99 -11.64
N THR A 169 -20.07 15.32 -12.92
CA THR A 169 -21.15 16.06 -13.61
C THR A 169 -22.24 15.08 -14.00
N SER A 170 -23.37 15.15 -13.31
CA SER A 170 -24.62 14.56 -13.79
C SER A 170 -25.18 15.46 -14.91
N PRO A 171 -25.68 14.90 -16.03
CA PRO A 171 -26.41 15.70 -17.01
C PRO A 171 -27.64 16.31 -16.31
N VAL A 172 -27.81 17.62 -16.43
CA VAL A 172 -29.09 18.27 -16.06
C VAL A 172 -30.11 17.80 -17.08
N ALA A 173 -31.13 17.06 -16.63
CA ALA A 173 -32.31 16.83 -17.44
C ALA A 173 -33.02 18.19 -17.59
N ILE A 174 -33.10 18.68 -18.82
CA ILE A 174 -33.93 19.83 -19.15
C ILE A 174 -35.27 19.20 -19.55
N ASP A 175 -36.28 19.34 -18.68
CA ASP A 175 -37.69 19.05 -19.00
C ASP A 175 -38.24 20.12 -19.95
#